data_AF-A0A818IT51-F1
#
_entry.id   AF-A0A818IT51-F1
#
_cell.length_a   1.000
_cell.length_b   1.000
_cell.length_c   1.000
_cell.angle_alpha   90.00
_cell.angle_beta   90.00
_cell.angle_gamma   90.00
#
_symmetry.space_group_name_H-M   'P 1'
#
loop_
_entity.id
_entity.type
_entity.pdbx_description
1 polymer ?
#
loop_
_entity_poly.entity_id
_entity_poly.type
_entity_poly.pdbx_seq_one_letter_code
_entity_poly.pdbx_strand_id
1 'polypeptide(L)'
;MLKVISYNVRGITTVMKQLLLRKWLETNPNDVLLLQELHMTTQLQLESFKRSFPDYSIICSLGTWSAGGVMIMIKIKLLIVDAGTDHCGRVAFVKVVVNNCPIIIANIYAPTQANERCVFFENLHLYIPSSHWILVGGDFNCVPEPAKDRLQQGARVDRRSYSFLNSHVLQPLSLVELFRSKYPHSVVYSFHNDVNNIHSRIDFFLGTNLVRRNTQHIAYIPIGLSDHDGVSITLCLPPSTISKFHRWICNTEVIKKPSFLSRFQKIWDILLQSSDFNGLDWWSDLKTSLTLLLQD
;
A
#
# COMPACT_ATOMS: atom_id res chain seq x y z
N MET A 1 -15.34 3.40 13.14
CA MET A 1 -15.20 3.00 11.72
C MET A 1 -13.93 3.64 11.18
N LEU A 2 -13.25 3.00 10.24
CA LEU A 2 -12.08 3.52 9.55
C LEU A 2 -12.45 3.75 8.08
N LYS A 3 -12.35 4.99 7.59
CA LYS A 3 -12.61 5.34 6.20
C LYS A 3 -11.31 5.67 5.47
N VAL A 4 -11.04 4.91 4.42
CA VAL A 4 -9.86 5.06 3.56
C VAL A 4 -10.32 5.46 2.16
N ILE A 5 -9.60 6.38 1.54
CA ILE A 5 -9.83 6.80 0.15
C ILE A 5 -8.54 6.64 -0.62
N SER A 6 -8.59 6.07 -1.81
CA SER A 6 -7.47 6.04 -2.77
C SER A 6 -7.80 6.93 -3.95
N TYR A 7 -6.82 7.71 -4.42
CA TYR A 7 -7.00 8.63 -5.52
C TYR A 7 -5.71 8.94 -6.29
N ASN A 8 -5.66 8.60 -7.57
CA ASN A 8 -4.59 9.05 -8.46
C ASN A 8 -4.84 10.52 -8.81
N VAL A 9 -3.97 11.41 -8.30
CA VAL A 9 -4.17 12.86 -8.43
C VAL A 9 -3.61 13.42 -9.72
N ARG A 10 -2.78 12.70 -10.47
CA ARG A 10 -2.10 13.21 -11.68
C ARG A 10 -1.48 14.61 -11.46
N GLY A 11 -0.51 14.67 -10.57
CA GLY A 11 0.23 15.85 -10.12
C GLY A 11 -0.52 16.67 -9.06
N ILE A 12 0.16 17.02 -7.96
CA ILE A 12 -0.41 17.83 -6.84
C ILE A 12 0.53 18.95 -6.37
N THR A 13 1.49 19.33 -7.20
CA THR A 13 2.51 20.35 -6.88
C THR A 13 1.97 21.77 -6.84
N THR A 14 0.90 22.08 -7.56
CA THR A 14 0.34 23.43 -7.63
C THR A 14 -0.51 23.76 -6.40
N VAL A 15 -0.37 24.98 -5.86
CA VAL A 15 -1.16 25.48 -4.72
C VAL A 15 -2.67 25.38 -4.98
N MET A 16 -3.13 25.76 -6.19
CA MET A 16 -4.56 25.69 -6.53
C MET A 16 -5.14 24.28 -6.41
N LYS A 17 -4.44 23.27 -6.93
CA LYS A 17 -4.91 21.88 -6.83
C LYS A 17 -4.89 21.35 -5.40
N GLN A 18 -3.93 21.78 -4.58
CA GLN A 18 -3.91 21.48 -3.14
C GLN A 18 -5.10 22.11 -2.41
N LEU A 19 -5.45 23.36 -2.72
CA LEU A 19 -6.63 24.04 -2.16
C LEU A 19 -7.93 23.35 -2.57
N LEU A 20 -8.05 22.95 -3.84
CA LEU A 20 -9.21 22.19 -4.32
C LEU A 20 -9.34 20.84 -3.63
N LEU A 21 -8.23 20.11 -3.47
CA LEU A 21 -8.21 18.86 -2.71
C LEU A 21 -8.64 19.09 -1.26
N ARG A 22 -8.11 20.13 -0.59
CA ARG A 22 -8.49 20.48 0.78
C ARG A 22 -9.98 20.75 0.91
N LYS A 23 -10.55 21.59 0.04
CA LYS A 23 -11.99 21.88 0.00
C LYS A 23 -12.83 20.62 -0.23
N TRP A 24 -12.35 19.72 -1.08
CA TRP A 24 -13.01 18.44 -1.30
C TRP A 24 -13.01 17.57 -0.03
N LEU A 25 -11.89 17.53 0.72
CA LEU A 25 -11.77 16.78 1.97
C LEU A 25 -12.66 17.32 3.10
N GLU A 26 -13.01 18.61 3.10
CA GLU A 26 -13.96 19.21 4.06
C GLU A 26 -15.37 18.61 3.93
N THR A 27 -15.79 18.29 2.70
CA THR A 27 -17.10 17.68 2.42
C THR A 27 -17.03 16.14 2.35
N ASN A 28 -15.82 15.58 2.27
CA ASN A 28 -15.57 14.14 2.18
C ASN A 28 -14.68 13.67 3.33
N PRO A 29 -15.22 13.61 4.57
CA PRO A 29 -14.45 13.19 5.73
C PRO A 29 -13.88 11.79 5.50
N ASN A 30 -12.63 11.61 5.92
CA ASN A 30 -11.84 10.39 5.80
C ASN A 30 -10.85 10.34 6.96
N ASP A 31 -10.34 9.13 7.22
CA ASP A 31 -9.29 8.92 8.21
C ASP A 31 -7.92 8.73 7.55
N VAL A 32 -7.90 8.12 6.36
CA VAL A 32 -6.69 7.89 5.57
C VAL A 32 -6.96 8.19 4.10
N LEU A 33 -6.03 8.89 3.46
CA LEU A 33 -6.04 9.19 2.03
C LEU A 33 -4.75 8.67 1.37
N LEU A 34 -4.91 7.86 0.32
CA LEU A 34 -3.83 7.29 -0.48
C LEU A 34 -3.79 8.06 -1.79
N LEU A 35 -2.68 8.76 -2.06
CA LEU A 35 -2.50 9.56 -3.27
C LEU A 35 -1.42 8.96 -4.16
N GLN A 36 -1.67 8.88 -5.46
CA GLN A 36 -0.72 8.41 -6.49
C GLN A 36 -0.44 9.51 -7.52
N GLU A 37 0.68 9.40 -8.23
CA GLU A 37 1.17 10.39 -9.21
C GLU A 37 1.29 11.80 -8.65
N LEU A 38 1.98 11.98 -7.53
CA LEU A 38 2.13 13.29 -6.89
C LEU A 38 2.85 14.34 -7.76
N HIS A 39 3.79 13.88 -8.60
CA HIS A 39 4.77 14.68 -9.36
C HIS A 39 5.65 15.58 -8.47
N MET A 40 5.82 15.19 -7.20
CA MET A 40 6.73 15.84 -6.26
C MET A 40 8.06 15.08 -6.24
N THR A 41 9.16 15.74 -6.59
CA THR A 41 10.48 15.12 -6.69
C THR A 41 11.45 15.61 -5.62
N THR A 42 11.07 16.62 -4.83
CA THR A 42 11.95 17.27 -3.84
C THR A 42 11.34 17.32 -2.45
N GLN A 43 12.20 17.29 -1.43
CA GLN A 43 11.76 17.44 -0.04
C GLN A 43 11.11 18.81 0.21
N LEU A 44 11.56 19.87 -0.48
CA LEU A 44 10.98 21.21 -0.33
C LEU A 44 9.50 21.26 -0.76
N GLN A 45 9.16 20.59 -1.87
CA GLN A 45 7.77 20.47 -2.31
C GLN A 45 6.92 19.72 -1.29
N LEU A 46 7.45 18.63 -0.72
CA LEU A 46 6.77 17.83 0.31
C LEU A 46 6.56 18.63 1.60
N GLU A 47 7.56 19.36 2.09
CA GLU A 47 7.42 20.20 3.29
C GLU A 47 6.44 21.35 3.06
N SER A 48 6.40 21.93 1.87
CA SER A 48 5.38 22.91 1.49
C SER A 48 3.97 22.29 1.52
N PHE A 49 3.80 21.11 0.93
CA PHE A 49 2.54 20.38 0.94
C PHE A 49 2.07 20.04 2.37
N LYS A 50 2.96 19.56 3.25
CA LYS A 50 2.62 19.25 4.64
C LYS A 50 2.01 20.43 5.39
N ARG A 51 2.48 21.65 5.14
CA ARG A 51 1.92 22.87 5.75
C ARG A 51 0.48 23.14 5.33
N SER A 52 0.09 22.72 4.13
CA SER A 52 -1.29 22.86 3.64
C SER A 52 -2.27 21.87 4.30
N PHE A 53 -1.76 20.81 4.94
CA PHE A 53 -2.57 19.73 5.52
C PHE A 53 -2.15 19.38 6.97
N PRO A 54 -2.23 20.33 7.92
CA PRO A 54 -1.74 20.14 9.29
C PRO A 54 -2.48 19.06 10.10
N ASP A 55 -3.72 18.72 9.70
CA ASP A 55 -4.53 17.69 10.36
C ASP A 55 -4.11 16.25 10.00
N TYR A 56 -3.08 16.10 9.17
CA TYR A 56 -2.62 14.82 8.64
C TYR A 56 -1.12 14.61 8.90
N SER A 57 -0.79 13.43 9.43
CA SER A 57 0.56 12.87 9.32
C SER A 57 0.77 12.33 7.91
N ILE A 58 1.95 12.56 7.33
CA ILE A 58 2.23 12.27 5.92
C ILE A 58 3.43 11.34 5.78
N ILE A 59 3.20 10.18 5.15
CA ILE A 59 4.23 9.23 4.71
C ILE A 59 4.30 9.31 3.19
N CYS A 60 5.48 9.55 2.61
CA CYS A 60 5.61 9.84 1.19
C CYS A 60 6.84 9.17 0.58
N SER A 61 6.64 8.43 -0.50
CA SER A 61 7.70 8.04 -1.43
C SER A 61 7.71 9.05 -2.57
N LEU A 62 8.75 9.90 -2.63
CA LEU A 62 8.86 10.96 -3.62
C LEU A 62 8.91 10.38 -5.05
N GLY A 63 8.43 11.17 -6.00
CA GLY A 63 8.51 10.85 -7.42
C GLY A 63 9.95 10.77 -7.91
N THR A 64 10.16 9.88 -8.86
CA THR A 64 11.41 9.66 -9.59
C THR A 64 11.18 9.95 -11.07
N TRP A 65 12.20 9.76 -11.91
CA TRP A 65 12.04 9.88 -13.36
C TRP A 65 11.05 8.86 -13.94
N SER A 66 10.86 7.71 -13.26
CA SER A 66 10.02 6.60 -13.74
C SER A 66 8.67 6.49 -13.03
N ALA A 67 8.45 7.23 -11.94
CA ALA A 67 7.21 7.19 -11.18
C ALA A 67 6.83 8.54 -10.59
N GLY A 68 5.53 8.86 -10.57
CA GLY A 68 5.04 10.13 -10.05
C GLY A 68 5.08 10.28 -8.52
N GLY A 69 5.45 9.25 -7.75
CA GLY A 69 5.45 9.27 -6.29
C GLY A 69 4.11 8.86 -5.69
N VAL A 70 4.14 8.37 -4.45
CA VAL A 70 2.95 7.96 -3.68
C VAL A 70 2.98 8.52 -2.27
N MET A 71 1.80 8.85 -1.72
CA MET A 71 1.66 9.42 -0.39
C MET A 71 0.51 8.78 0.37
N ILE A 72 0.68 8.59 1.67
CA ILE A 72 -0.37 8.25 2.61
C ILE A 72 -0.52 9.44 3.57
N MET A 73 -1.71 10.03 3.59
CA MET A 73 -2.11 11.04 4.57
C MET A 73 -2.99 10.37 5.63
N ILE A 74 -2.59 10.44 6.89
CA ILE A 74 -3.28 9.80 8.02
C ILE A 74 -3.76 10.88 8.98
N LYS A 75 -5.06 10.94 9.32
CA LYS A 75 -5.56 11.87 10.33
C LYS A 75 -4.80 11.69 11.64
N ILE A 76 -4.32 12.78 12.24
CA ILE A 76 -3.47 12.78 13.46
C ILE A 76 -4.07 12.05 14.67
N LYS A 77 -5.38 11.82 14.69
CA LYS A 77 -6.07 11.03 15.72
C LYS A 77 -5.74 9.53 15.68
N LEU A 78 -5.19 9.02 14.58
CA LEU A 78 -4.82 7.62 14.43
C LEU A 78 -3.39 7.38 14.91
N LEU A 79 -3.21 6.37 15.77
CA LEU A 79 -1.89 5.95 16.23
C LEU A 79 -1.16 5.20 15.11
N ILE A 80 -0.09 5.79 14.61
CA ILE A 80 0.88 5.13 13.72
C ILE A 80 1.87 4.35 14.58
N VAL A 81 2.00 3.05 14.32
CA VAL A 81 2.96 2.19 15.02
C VAL A 81 4.17 1.83 14.17
N ASP A 82 4.04 1.88 12.85
CA ASP A 82 5.11 1.61 11.89
C ASP A 82 4.76 2.24 10.54
N ALA A 83 5.77 2.54 9.72
CA ALA A 83 5.59 3.07 8.38
C ALA A 83 6.85 2.82 7.54
N GLY A 84 6.67 2.70 6.23
CA GLY A 84 7.78 2.55 5.30
C GLY A 84 7.41 2.93 3.88
N THR A 85 8.42 3.11 3.06
CA THR A 85 8.30 3.44 1.63
C THR A 85 9.30 2.64 0.82
N ASP A 86 9.04 2.51 -0.48
CA ASP A 86 10.09 2.14 -1.42
C ASP A 86 11.02 3.34 -1.71
N HIS A 87 11.99 3.11 -2.60
CA HIS A 87 12.87 4.16 -3.14
C HIS A 87 12.51 4.56 -4.57
N CYS A 88 11.48 3.96 -5.15
CA CYS A 88 11.12 4.16 -6.55
C CYS A 88 9.91 5.07 -6.74
N GLY A 89 9.26 5.53 -5.67
CA GLY A 89 8.08 6.39 -5.76
C GLY A 89 6.79 5.62 -6.06
N ARG A 90 6.71 4.34 -5.71
CA ARG A 90 5.59 3.45 -6.07
C ARG A 90 4.90 2.79 -4.90
N VAL A 91 5.54 2.68 -3.73
CA VAL A 91 4.95 2.00 -2.56
C VAL A 91 5.16 2.83 -1.31
N ALA A 92 4.09 2.98 -0.53
CA ALA A 92 4.17 3.39 0.86
C ALA A 92 3.25 2.48 1.67
N PHE A 93 3.60 2.22 2.93
CA PHE A 93 2.70 1.58 3.87
C PHE A 93 2.72 2.30 5.22
N VAL A 94 1.62 2.15 5.94
CA VAL A 94 1.51 2.53 7.34
C VAL A 94 0.82 1.41 8.11
N LYS A 95 1.29 1.14 9.31
CA LYS A 95 0.60 0.32 10.29
C LYS A 95 -0.03 1.23 11.32
N VAL A 96 -1.35 1.21 11.40
CA VAL A 96 -2.12 2.02 12.35
C VAL A 96 -2.92 1.15 13.29
N VAL A 97 -3.24 1.67 14.47
CA VAL A 97 -4.10 1.02 15.45
C VAL A 97 -5.47 1.67 15.45
N VAL A 98 -6.50 0.87 15.20
CA VAL A 98 -7.90 1.29 15.27
C VAL A 98 -8.65 0.34 16.19
N ASN A 99 -9.30 0.84 17.24
CA ASN A 99 -10.01 0.02 18.23
C ASN A 99 -9.15 -1.14 18.79
N ASN A 100 -7.87 -0.87 19.08
CA ASN A 100 -6.86 -1.87 19.49
C ASN A 100 -6.58 -2.99 18.46
N CYS A 101 -7.01 -2.81 17.21
CA CYS A 101 -6.70 -3.70 16.11
C CYS A 101 -5.63 -3.06 15.20
N PRO A 102 -4.43 -3.64 15.09
CA PRO A 102 -3.43 -3.16 14.15
C PRO A 102 -3.82 -3.54 12.72
N ILE A 103 -3.84 -2.57 11.81
CA ILE A 103 -4.09 -2.76 10.39
C ILE A 103 -2.95 -2.13 9.59
N ILE A 104 -2.46 -2.85 8.58
CA ILE A 104 -1.53 -2.34 7.58
C ILE A 104 -2.35 -1.77 6.44
N ILE A 105 -2.06 -0.53 6.06
CA ILE A 105 -2.64 0.15 4.91
C ILE A 105 -1.48 0.50 3.98
N ALA A 106 -1.49 -0.09 2.78
CA ALA A 106 -0.50 0.17 1.75
C ALA A 106 -1.11 0.97 0.60
N ASN A 107 -0.34 1.91 0.09
CA ASN A 107 -0.60 2.67 -1.13
C ASN A 107 0.38 2.22 -2.21
N ILE A 108 -0.14 1.87 -3.39
CA ILE A 108 0.68 1.49 -4.53
C ILE A 108 0.38 2.32 -5.80
N TYR A 109 1.40 2.46 -6.63
CA TYR A 109 1.30 2.96 -8.00
C TYR A 109 2.09 2.05 -8.95
N ALA A 110 1.39 1.10 -9.56
CA ALA A 110 2.01 0.11 -10.43
C ALA A 110 2.43 0.74 -11.77
N PRO A 111 3.51 0.26 -12.41
CA PRO A 111 3.93 0.75 -13.74
C PRO A 111 2.85 0.59 -14.82
N THR A 112 2.81 1.51 -15.78
CA THR A 112 1.91 1.43 -16.95
C THR A 112 2.37 0.39 -17.97
N GLN A 113 3.69 0.16 -18.09
CA GLN A 113 4.25 -0.86 -18.99
C GLN A 113 4.05 -2.27 -18.41
N ALA A 114 3.47 -3.18 -19.20
CA ALA A 114 3.03 -4.49 -18.72
C ALA A 114 4.17 -5.36 -18.14
N ASN A 115 5.35 -5.34 -18.76
CA ASN A 115 6.49 -6.12 -18.27
C ASN A 115 7.02 -5.58 -16.94
N GLU A 116 7.23 -4.26 -16.83
CA GLU A 116 7.64 -3.61 -15.58
C GLU A 116 6.62 -3.83 -14.47
N ARG A 117 5.33 -3.80 -14.81
CA ARG A 117 4.24 -4.06 -13.86
C ARG A 117 4.26 -5.49 -13.32
N CYS A 118 4.53 -6.48 -14.15
CA CYS A 118 4.65 -7.86 -13.68
C CYS A 118 5.82 -8.01 -12.69
N VAL A 119 6.99 -7.43 -13.01
CA VAL A 119 8.15 -7.43 -12.10
C VAL A 119 7.84 -6.69 -10.80
N PHE A 120 7.10 -5.58 -10.87
CA PHE A 120 6.64 -4.85 -9.70
C PHE A 120 5.75 -5.72 -8.79
N PHE A 121 4.78 -6.43 -9.35
CA PHE A 121 3.90 -7.32 -8.57
C PHE A 121 4.64 -8.51 -7.96
N GLU A 122 5.62 -9.07 -8.66
CA GLU A 122 6.47 -10.14 -8.13
C GLU A 122 7.19 -9.71 -6.85
N ASN A 123 7.66 -8.46 -6.79
CA ASN A 123 8.43 -7.92 -5.68
C ASN A 123 7.59 -7.18 -4.62
N LEU A 124 6.28 -6.99 -4.84
CA LEU A 124 5.45 -6.14 -3.97
C LEU A 124 5.40 -6.64 -2.51
N HIS A 125 5.46 -7.97 -2.31
CA HIS A 125 5.45 -8.60 -0.99
C HIS A 125 6.65 -8.20 -0.11
N LEU A 126 7.75 -7.74 -0.70
CA LEU A 126 8.94 -7.27 0.03
C LEU A 126 8.70 -5.95 0.76
N TYR A 127 7.73 -5.15 0.30
CA TYR A 127 7.43 -3.82 0.85
C TYR A 127 6.24 -3.80 1.81
N ILE A 128 5.42 -4.86 1.83
CA ILE A 128 4.21 -4.93 2.65
C ILE A 128 4.43 -5.95 3.77
N PRO A 129 4.56 -5.52 5.03
CA PRO A 129 4.75 -6.47 6.13
C PRO A 129 3.57 -7.44 6.27
N SER A 130 3.86 -8.67 6.70
CA SER A 130 2.82 -9.67 6.95
C SER A 130 1.91 -9.27 8.11
N SER A 131 0.60 -9.44 7.93
CA SER A 131 -0.42 -9.16 8.93
C SER A 131 -1.74 -9.87 8.58
N HIS A 132 -2.56 -10.14 9.59
CA HIS A 132 -3.93 -10.63 9.39
C HIS A 132 -4.87 -9.54 8.86
N TRP A 133 -4.51 -8.27 9.07
CA TRP A 133 -5.25 -7.10 8.62
C TRP A 133 -4.37 -6.29 7.68
N ILE A 134 -4.53 -6.54 6.38
CA ILE A 134 -3.85 -5.80 5.31
C ILE A 134 -4.93 -5.25 4.38
N LEU A 135 -4.85 -3.95 4.11
CA LEU A 135 -5.58 -3.25 3.07
C LEU A 135 -4.55 -2.63 2.11
N VAL A 136 -4.59 -3.02 0.84
CA VAL A 136 -3.75 -2.43 -0.21
C VAL A 136 -4.66 -1.67 -1.15
N GLY A 137 -4.45 -0.37 -1.31
CA GLY A 137 -5.18 0.46 -2.26
C GLY A 137 -4.22 1.19 -3.19
N GLY A 138 -4.72 1.62 -4.33
CA GLY A 138 -3.92 2.40 -5.27
C GLY A 138 -4.36 2.23 -6.70
N ASP A 139 -3.50 2.68 -7.59
CA ASP A 139 -3.61 2.48 -9.03
C ASP A 139 -2.74 1.28 -9.41
N PHE A 140 -3.40 0.21 -9.82
CA PHE A 140 -2.76 -1.06 -10.19
C PHE A 140 -2.38 -1.12 -11.66
N ASN A 141 -2.75 -0.12 -12.48
CA ASN A 141 -2.51 -0.08 -13.93
C ASN A 141 -2.87 -1.40 -14.66
N CYS A 142 -3.79 -2.18 -14.10
CA CYS A 142 -4.26 -3.44 -14.65
C CYS A 142 -5.75 -3.64 -14.33
N VAL A 143 -6.40 -4.43 -15.17
CA VAL A 143 -7.85 -4.55 -15.20
C VAL A 143 -8.25 -5.92 -14.64
N PRO A 144 -8.99 -6.00 -13.52
CA PRO A 144 -9.37 -7.28 -12.91
C PRO A 144 -10.20 -8.19 -13.80
N GLU A 145 -11.28 -7.67 -14.37
CA GLU A 145 -12.17 -8.43 -15.25
C GLU A 145 -12.46 -7.62 -16.52
N PRO A 146 -11.64 -7.76 -17.60
CA PRO A 146 -11.73 -6.89 -18.77
C PRO A 146 -13.09 -6.82 -19.46
N ALA A 147 -13.92 -7.85 -19.33
CA ALA A 147 -15.28 -7.84 -19.88
C ALA A 147 -16.23 -6.85 -19.18
N LYS A 148 -15.94 -6.47 -17.94
CA LYS A 148 -16.76 -5.54 -17.12
C LYS A 148 -15.99 -4.25 -16.79
N ASP A 149 -14.67 -4.37 -16.64
CA ASP A 149 -13.80 -3.33 -16.11
C ASP A 149 -13.12 -2.49 -17.18
N ARG A 150 -13.50 -2.67 -18.45
CA ARG A 150 -12.96 -1.88 -19.55
C ARG A 150 -14.02 -1.61 -20.60
N LEU A 151 -14.18 -0.36 -21.00
CA LEU A 151 -14.88 0.03 -22.21
C LEU A 151 -13.84 0.12 -23.35
N GLN A 152 -14.11 -0.55 -24.48
CA GLN A 152 -13.11 -0.71 -25.52
C GLN A 152 -13.62 -0.36 -26.93
N GLN A 153 -12.78 0.38 -27.67
CA GLN A 153 -12.61 0.24 -29.12
C GLN A 153 -11.15 -0.15 -29.44
N GLY A 154 -10.94 -1.17 -30.28
CA GLY A 154 -9.72 -1.38 -31.07
C GLY A 154 -8.40 -1.89 -30.42
N ALA A 155 -8.19 -1.82 -29.11
CA ALA A 155 -6.89 -2.20 -28.50
C ALA A 155 -6.77 -3.70 -28.13
N ARG A 156 -5.54 -4.21 -27.90
CA ARG A 156 -5.35 -5.52 -27.23
C ARG A 156 -5.64 -5.39 -25.72
N VAL A 157 -6.20 -6.44 -25.13
CA VAL A 157 -6.45 -6.53 -23.69
C VAL A 157 -5.27 -7.21 -23.00
N ASP A 158 -4.60 -6.51 -22.08
CA ASP A 158 -3.63 -7.15 -21.19
C ASP A 158 -4.37 -7.97 -20.13
N ARG A 159 -4.43 -9.29 -20.35
CA ARG A 159 -4.96 -10.26 -19.39
C ARG A 159 -3.89 -10.82 -18.46
N ARG A 160 -2.61 -10.59 -18.77
CA ARG A 160 -1.48 -11.18 -18.05
C ARG A 160 -1.26 -10.50 -16.71
N SER A 161 -1.36 -9.17 -16.66
CA SER A 161 -1.00 -8.42 -15.46
C SER A 161 -1.85 -8.75 -14.24
N TYR A 162 -3.17 -8.88 -14.39
CA TYR A 162 -4.02 -9.27 -13.26
C TYR A 162 -3.78 -10.73 -12.83
N SER A 163 -3.50 -11.63 -13.79
CA SER A 163 -3.09 -13.00 -13.45
C SER A 163 -1.79 -13.03 -12.64
N PHE A 164 -0.81 -12.19 -12.99
CA PHE A 164 0.44 -12.05 -12.25
C PHE A 164 0.22 -11.47 -10.86
N LEU A 165 -0.61 -10.42 -10.75
CA LEU A 165 -1.03 -9.86 -9.47
C LEU A 165 -1.69 -10.94 -8.60
N ASN A 166 -2.55 -11.78 -9.19
CA ASN A 166 -3.22 -12.85 -8.47
C ASN A 166 -2.22 -13.88 -7.90
N SER A 167 -1.30 -14.39 -8.72
CA SER A 167 -0.36 -15.45 -8.31
C SER A 167 0.75 -14.97 -7.38
N HIS A 168 1.20 -13.72 -7.50
CA HIS A 168 2.34 -13.20 -6.71
C HIS A 168 1.94 -12.30 -5.55
N VAL A 169 0.70 -11.80 -5.51
CA VAL A 169 0.25 -10.88 -4.45
C VAL A 169 -1.00 -11.41 -3.75
N LEU A 170 -2.10 -11.70 -4.47
CA LEU A 170 -3.34 -12.10 -3.81
C LEU A 170 -3.20 -13.46 -3.12
N GLN A 171 -2.68 -14.47 -3.81
CA GLN A 171 -2.53 -15.80 -3.22
C GLN A 171 -1.51 -15.82 -2.06
N PRO A 172 -0.28 -15.28 -2.20
CA PRO A 172 0.71 -15.35 -1.12
C PRO A 172 0.31 -14.54 0.12
N LEU A 173 -0.33 -13.38 -0.06
CA LEU A 173 -0.77 -12.53 1.05
C LEU A 173 -2.22 -12.82 1.49
N SER A 174 -2.87 -13.84 0.93
CA SER A 174 -4.28 -14.18 1.19
C SER A 174 -5.24 -12.99 1.05
N LEU A 175 -5.00 -12.17 0.02
CA LEU A 175 -5.80 -11.00 -0.31
C LEU A 175 -6.86 -11.34 -1.36
N VAL A 176 -7.94 -10.56 -1.33
CA VAL A 176 -9.02 -10.61 -2.32
C VAL A 176 -9.32 -9.21 -2.82
N GLU A 177 -9.74 -9.08 -4.07
CA GLU A 177 -10.22 -7.80 -4.60
C GLU A 177 -11.60 -7.49 -4.00
N LEU A 178 -11.69 -6.35 -3.30
CA LEU A 178 -12.80 -6.08 -2.37
C LEU A 178 -14.08 -5.62 -3.08
N PHE A 179 -13.97 -4.89 -4.19
CA PHE A 179 -15.14 -4.36 -4.89
C PHE A 179 -15.91 -5.47 -5.59
N ARG A 180 -15.23 -6.29 -6.39
CA ARG A 180 -15.78 -7.40 -7.16
C ARG A 180 -16.26 -8.52 -6.25
N SER A 181 -15.64 -8.70 -5.08
CA SER A 181 -16.16 -9.59 -4.02
C SER A 181 -17.55 -9.16 -3.52
N LYS A 182 -17.85 -7.86 -3.48
CA LYS A 182 -19.13 -7.32 -3.01
C LYS A 182 -20.14 -7.10 -4.14
N TYR A 183 -19.66 -6.71 -5.32
CA TYR A 183 -20.45 -6.34 -6.48
C TYR A 183 -19.97 -7.09 -7.73
N PRO A 184 -20.23 -8.39 -7.83
CA PRO A 184 -19.67 -9.25 -8.89
C PRO A 184 -20.13 -8.88 -10.30
N HIS A 185 -21.29 -8.23 -10.46
CA HIS A 185 -21.90 -7.92 -11.76
C HIS A 185 -21.87 -6.44 -12.12
N SER A 186 -21.50 -5.55 -11.19
CA SER A 186 -21.54 -4.10 -11.43
C SER A 186 -20.48 -3.66 -12.43
N VAL A 187 -20.85 -2.77 -13.34
CA VAL A 187 -19.92 -2.10 -14.26
C VAL A 187 -19.63 -0.72 -13.69
N VAL A 188 -18.35 -0.43 -13.46
CA VAL A 188 -17.87 0.86 -12.98
C VAL A 188 -16.45 1.04 -13.50
N TYR A 189 -16.06 2.28 -13.75
CA TYR A 189 -14.72 2.65 -14.19
C TYR A 189 -14.09 3.58 -13.15
N SER A 190 -12.77 3.69 -13.20
CA SER A 190 -12.00 4.60 -12.33
C SER A 190 -11.06 5.49 -13.11
N PHE A 191 -10.72 5.12 -14.35
CA PHE A 191 -9.90 5.90 -15.26
C PHE A 191 -10.71 6.24 -16.50
N HIS A 192 -10.59 7.49 -16.95
CA HIS A 192 -11.39 8.07 -18.03
C HIS A 192 -10.50 8.79 -19.04
N ASN A 193 -10.44 8.27 -20.26
CA ASN A 193 -9.90 8.96 -21.42
C ASN A 193 -11.02 9.18 -22.42
N ASP A 194 -11.77 10.26 -22.21
CA ASP A 194 -12.95 10.62 -23.01
C ASP A 194 -12.60 10.85 -24.48
N VAL A 195 -11.42 11.41 -24.77
CA VAL A 195 -10.95 11.71 -26.14
C VAL A 195 -10.90 10.46 -27.00
N ASN A 196 -10.42 9.35 -26.44
CA ASN A 196 -10.30 8.08 -27.14
C ASN A 196 -11.43 7.09 -26.80
N ASN A 197 -12.41 7.50 -25.98
CA ASN A 197 -13.45 6.64 -25.43
C ASN A 197 -12.87 5.36 -24.77
N ILE A 198 -11.78 5.54 -24.02
CA ILE A 198 -11.11 4.46 -23.29
C ILE A 198 -11.38 4.67 -21.80
N HIS A 199 -12.10 3.71 -21.20
CA HIS A 199 -12.40 3.72 -19.78
C HIS A 199 -12.00 2.39 -19.17
N SER A 200 -11.45 2.43 -17.96
CA SER A 200 -11.08 1.21 -17.25
C SER A 200 -11.17 1.36 -15.74
N ARG A 201 -11.33 0.23 -15.05
CA ARG A 201 -11.24 0.14 -13.59
C ARG A 201 -9.87 -0.40 -13.21
N ILE A 202 -8.95 0.50 -12.91
CA ILE A 202 -7.55 0.19 -12.56
C ILE A 202 -7.20 0.63 -11.14
N ASP A 203 -8.05 1.43 -10.51
CA ASP A 203 -7.95 1.83 -9.11
C ASP A 203 -8.87 0.92 -8.29
N PHE A 204 -8.34 0.25 -7.28
CA PHE A 204 -9.15 -0.62 -6.41
C PHE A 204 -8.48 -0.88 -5.07
N PHE A 205 -9.18 -1.63 -4.21
CA PHE A 205 -8.64 -2.14 -2.96
C PHE A 205 -8.56 -3.66 -2.98
N LEU A 206 -7.42 -4.17 -2.53
CA LEU A 206 -7.22 -5.55 -2.09
C LEU A 206 -7.24 -5.59 -0.56
N GLY A 207 -7.71 -6.69 0.02
CA GLY A 207 -7.60 -6.86 1.46
C GLY A 207 -7.65 -8.31 1.89
N THR A 208 -7.19 -8.59 3.10
CA THR A 208 -7.32 -9.93 3.69
C THR A 208 -8.78 -10.30 3.88
N ASN A 209 -9.04 -11.58 4.11
CA ASN A 209 -10.41 -12.05 4.42
C ASN A 209 -11.04 -11.35 5.63
N LEU A 210 -10.25 -10.92 6.62
CA LEU A 210 -10.75 -10.14 7.75
C LEU A 210 -11.19 -8.73 7.30
N VAL A 211 -10.38 -8.05 6.49
CA VAL A 211 -10.76 -6.76 5.89
C VAL A 211 -12.04 -6.91 5.06
N ARG A 212 -12.14 -7.95 4.22
CA ARG A 212 -13.34 -8.24 3.42
C ARG A 212 -14.59 -8.38 4.27
N ARG A 213 -14.54 -9.20 5.33
CA ARG A 213 -15.69 -9.44 6.24
C ARG A 213 -16.13 -8.17 6.97
N ASN A 214 -15.19 -7.25 7.21
CA ASN A 214 -15.44 -6.02 7.95
C ASN A 214 -15.65 -4.78 7.05
N THR A 215 -15.71 -4.97 5.73
CA THR A 215 -16.00 -3.91 4.76
C THR A 215 -17.49 -3.59 4.73
N GLN A 216 -17.86 -2.43 5.28
CA GLN A 216 -19.24 -1.93 5.32
C GLN A 216 -19.63 -1.30 3.99
N HIS A 217 -18.77 -0.43 3.45
CA HIS A 217 -19.02 0.25 2.19
C HIS A 217 -17.75 0.27 1.34
N ILE A 218 -17.92 0.12 0.02
CA ILE A 218 -16.89 0.39 -0.97
C ILE A 218 -17.58 1.01 -2.19
N ALA A 219 -17.04 2.12 -2.69
CA ALA A 219 -17.64 2.88 -3.79
C ALA A 219 -16.59 3.68 -4.56
N TYR A 220 -16.85 3.90 -5.84
CA TYR A 220 -16.11 4.85 -6.68
C TYR A 220 -16.76 6.23 -6.54
N ILE A 221 -15.93 7.27 -6.49
CA ILE A 221 -16.35 8.65 -6.23
C ILE A 221 -15.69 9.57 -7.25
N PRO A 222 -16.47 10.26 -8.10
CA PRO A 222 -15.94 11.29 -8.96
C PRO A 222 -15.39 12.46 -8.13
N ILE A 223 -14.10 12.76 -8.30
CA ILE A 223 -13.42 13.86 -7.60
C ILE A 223 -13.22 15.07 -8.53
N GLY A 224 -13.00 14.83 -9.82
CA GLY A 224 -12.90 15.87 -10.84
C GLY A 224 -11.62 16.71 -10.79
N LEU A 225 -10.56 16.24 -10.12
CA LEU A 225 -9.24 16.90 -10.10
C LEU A 225 -8.19 16.20 -10.99
N SER A 226 -8.56 15.07 -11.59
CA SER A 226 -7.78 14.27 -12.51
C SER A 226 -8.73 13.48 -13.42
N ASP A 227 -8.15 12.72 -14.34
CA ASP A 227 -8.78 11.69 -15.18
C ASP A 227 -9.11 10.40 -14.43
N HIS A 228 -8.90 10.37 -13.10
CA HIS A 228 -9.31 9.27 -12.26
C HIS A 228 -10.47 9.66 -11.34
N ASP A 229 -11.30 8.67 -11.02
CA ASP A 229 -12.21 8.69 -9.88
C ASP A 229 -11.51 8.13 -8.64
N GLY A 230 -11.88 8.62 -7.46
CA GLY A 230 -11.43 8.05 -6.21
C GLY A 230 -12.12 6.72 -5.92
N VAL A 231 -11.53 5.90 -5.05
CA VAL A 231 -12.17 4.72 -4.47
C VAL A 231 -12.23 4.91 -2.96
N SER A 232 -13.40 4.84 -2.35
CA SER A 232 -13.57 4.87 -0.90
C SER A 232 -13.93 3.50 -0.36
N ILE A 233 -13.35 3.13 0.77
CA ILE A 233 -13.72 1.97 1.57
C ILE A 233 -13.94 2.37 3.02
N THR A 234 -14.99 1.83 3.65
CA THR A 234 -15.29 2.01 5.07
C THR A 234 -15.26 0.65 5.77
N LEU A 235 -14.40 0.54 6.79
CA LEU A 235 -14.21 -0.65 7.59
C LEU A 235 -14.81 -0.46 8.99
N CYS A 236 -15.56 -1.46 9.45
CA CYS A 236 -15.97 -1.57 10.84
C CYS A 236 -15.10 -2.60 11.54
N LEU A 237 -13.96 -2.15 12.06
CA LEU A 237 -13.02 -3.00 12.79
C LEU A 237 -13.61 -3.33 14.17
N PRO A 238 -13.62 -4.63 14.56
CA PRO A 238 -14.15 -5.02 15.85
C PRO A 238 -13.31 -4.36 16.95
N PRO A 239 -13.91 -4.01 18.10
CA PRO A 239 -13.14 -3.75 19.30
C PRO A 239 -12.29 -5.00 19.56
N SER A 240 -10.98 -4.85 19.66
CA SER A 240 -10.16 -6.00 20.04
C SER A 240 -10.62 -6.47 21.42
N THR A 241 -10.97 -7.76 21.52
CA THR A 241 -11.18 -8.46 22.81
C THR A 241 -9.85 -8.81 23.48
N ILE A 242 -8.72 -8.55 22.79
CA ILE A 242 -7.38 -8.85 23.26
C ILE A 242 -6.90 -7.65 24.08
N SER A 243 -7.09 -7.77 25.40
CA SER A 243 -6.44 -6.94 26.41
C SER A 243 -4.98 -6.69 26.06
N LYS A 244 -4.65 -5.41 25.82
CA LYS A 244 -3.30 -4.83 25.68
C LYS A 244 -2.41 -5.53 24.65
N PHE A 245 -1.94 -4.76 23.67
CA PHE A 245 -0.79 -5.13 22.84
C PHE A 245 0.30 -5.73 23.72
N HIS A 246 0.46 -7.04 23.69
CA HIS A 246 1.67 -7.66 24.18
C HIS A 246 2.68 -7.28 23.13
N ARG A 247 3.44 -6.20 23.41
CA ARG A 247 4.67 -5.89 22.70
C ARG A 247 5.41 -7.22 22.64
N TRP A 248 5.70 -7.74 21.43
CA TRP A 248 6.55 -8.90 21.34
C TRP A 248 7.89 -8.47 21.95
N ILE A 249 8.15 -8.96 23.16
CA ILE A 249 9.42 -8.79 23.85
C ILE A 249 10.17 -10.05 23.48
N CYS A 250 11.27 -9.90 22.73
CA CYS A 250 12.19 -11.00 22.49
C CYS A 250 12.49 -11.65 23.85
N ASN A 251 12.25 -12.95 23.98
CA ASN A 251 12.58 -13.64 25.22
C ASN A 251 14.10 -13.66 25.37
N THR A 252 14.64 -12.68 26.09
CA THR A 252 16.08 -12.52 26.29
C THR A 252 16.71 -13.68 27.04
N GLU A 253 15.92 -14.54 27.69
CA GLU A 253 16.42 -15.78 28.30
C GLU A 253 16.91 -16.78 27.24
N VAL A 254 16.39 -16.75 26.01
CA VAL A 254 16.89 -17.57 24.91
C VAL A 254 18.32 -17.18 24.56
N ILE A 255 18.63 -15.89 24.59
CA ILE A 255 19.97 -15.35 24.30
C ILE A 255 20.99 -15.82 25.34
N LYS A 256 20.56 -16.06 26.59
CA LYS A 256 21.43 -16.53 27.68
C LYS A 256 21.75 -18.03 27.60
N LYS A 257 21.06 -18.81 26.76
CA LYS A 257 21.32 -20.26 26.64
C LYS A 257 22.69 -20.48 25.96
N PRO A 258 23.59 -21.30 26.54
CA PRO A 258 24.89 -21.62 25.93
C PRO A 258 24.76 -22.23 24.53
N SER A 259 23.70 -23.01 24.29
CA SER A 259 23.38 -23.59 22.99
C SER A 259 23.04 -22.53 21.93
N PHE A 260 22.34 -21.47 22.32
CA PHE A 260 22.05 -20.35 21.43
C PHE A 260 23.32 -19.55 21.12
N LEU A 261 24.08 -19.17 22.15
CA LEU A 261 25.31 -18.39 21.99
C LEU A 261 26.31 -19.11 21.07
N SER A 262 26.50 -20.42 21.25
CA SER A 262 27.42 -21.19 20.39
C SER A 262 26.98 -21.27 18.93
N ARG A 263 25.67 -21.37 18.66
CA ARG A 263 25.13 -21.37 17.28
C ARG A 263 25.19 -19.97 16.67
N PHE A 264 24.85 -18.95 17.45
CA PHE A 264 24.92 -17.55 17.01
C PHE A 264 26.36 -17.16 16.67
N GLN A 265 27.34 -17.52 17.51
CA GLN A 265 28.76 -17.25 17.27
C GLN A 265 29.22 -17.84 15.93
N LYS A 266 28.80 -19.08 15.61
CA LYS A 266 29.12 -19.71 14.32
C LYS A 266 28.56 -18.92 13.14
N ILE A 267 27.30 -18.49 13.21
CA ILE A 267 26.67 -17.68 12.16
C ILE A 267 27.37 -16.32 12.04
N TRP A 268 27.69 -15.70 13.16
CA TRP A 268 28.41 -14.43 13.21
C TRP A 268 29.78 -14.52 12.53
N ASP A 269 30.55 -15.57 12.84
CA ASP A 269 31.87 -15.79 12.26
C ASP A 269 31.80 -16.09 10.75
N ILE A 270 30.78 -16.85 10.31
CA ILE A 270 30.52 -17.09 8.87
C ILE A 270 30.23 -15.78 8.13
N LEU A 271 29.34 -14.95 8.69
CA LEU A 271 28.94 -13.68 8.08
C LEU A 271 30.06 -12.63 8.10
N LEU A 272 31.02 -12.72 9.03
CA LEU A 272 32.20 -11.85 9.05
C LEU A 272 33.25 -12.26 8.01
N GLN A 273 33.28 -13.52 7.61
CA GLN A 273 34.24 -14.05 6.62
C GLN A 273 33.76 -13.91 5.17
N SER A 274 32.50 -13.52 4.94
CA SER A 274 32.01 -13.25 3.58
C SER A 274 32.70 -12.02 3.01
N SER A 275 33.42 -12.21 1.90
CA SER A 275 34.29 -11.23 1.26
C SER A 275 33.57 -10.03 0.60
N ASP A 276 32.24 -10.05 0.50
CA ASP A 276 31.41 -8.97 -0.03
C ASP A 276 30.72 -8.21 1.12
N PHE A 277 31.44 -7.31 1.77
CA PHE A 277 30.89 -6.54 2.89
C PHE A 277 30.01 -5.37 2.40
N ASN A 278 28.81 -5.67 1.91
CA ASN A 278 27.71 -4.71 1.87
C ASN A 278 26.95 -4.78 3.20
N GLY A 279 27.03 -3.73 4.01
CA GLY A 279 26.42 -3.71 5.35
C GLY A 279 24.90 -3.94 5.37
N LEU A 280 24.20 -3.68 4.26
CA LEU A 280 22.77 -3.95 4.14
C LEU A 280 22.47 -5.43 3.88
N ASP A 281 23.24 -6.06 3.01
CA ASP A 281 23.09 -7.49 2.69
C ASP A 281 23.51 -8.33 3.89
N TRP A 282 24.64 -7.98 4.51
CA TRP A 282 25.10 -8.57 5.77
C TRP A 282 24.04 -8.48 6.88
N TRP A 283 23.38 -7.32 7.02
CA TRP A 283 22.32 -7.14 8.01
C TRP A 283 21.05 -7.94 7.65
N SER A 284 20.73 -8.07 6.38
CA SER A 284 19.61 -8.90 5.89
C SER A 284 19.83 -10.38 6.18
N ASP A 285 21.04 -10.87 5.89
CA ASP A 285 21.43 -12.27 6.10
C ASP A 285 21.50 -12.63 7.58
N LEU A 286 21.99 -11.70 8.42
CA LEU A 286 21.97 -11.85 9.87
C LEU A 286 20.55 -11.95 10.41
N LYS A 287 19.63 -11.07 9.99
CA LYS A 287 18.21 -11.09 10.42
C LYS A 287 17.53 -12.39 10.03
N THR A 288 17.78 -12.88 8.81
CA THR A 288 17.23 -14.15 8.31
C THR A 288 17.75 -15.32 9.14
N SER A 289 19.06 -15.37 9.37
CA SER A 289 19.71 -16.42 10.17
C SER A 289 19.24 -16.42 11.64
N LEU A 290 19.06 -15.24 12.23
CA LEU A 290 18.50 -15.07 13.57
C LEU A 290 17.04 -15.54 13.67
N THR A 291 16.25 -15.30 12.61
CA THR A 291 14.84 -15.73 12.58
C THR A 291 14.74 -17.26 12.59
N LEU A 292 15.60 -17.95 11.85
CA LEU A 292 15.68 -19.42 11.85
C LEU A 292 16.16 -19.97 13.20
N LEU A 293 17.17 -19.34 13.81
CA LEU A 293 17.69 -19.72 15.13
C LEU A 293 16.66 -19.65 16.25
N LEU A 294 15.70 -18.71 16.15
CA LEU A 294 14.68 -18.47 17.16
C LEU A 294 13.44 -19.36 16.99
N GLN A 295 13.38 -20.17 15.92
CA GLN A 295 12.29 -21.12 15.64
C GLN A 295 12.56 -22.54 16.15
N ASP A 296 13.81 -22.85 16.55
CA ASP A 296 14.25 -24.09 17.21
C ASP A 296 14.16 -24.00 18.75
#